data_AF-A0AA46US09-F1
#
_entry.id   AF-A0AA46US09-F1
#
_cell.length_a   1.000
_cell.length_b   1.000
_cell.length_c   1.000
_cell.angle_alpha   90.00
_cell.angle_beta   90.00
_cell.angle_gamma   90.00
#
_symmetry.space_group_name_H-M   'P 1'
#
loop_
_entity.id
_entity.type
_entity.pdbx_description
1 polymer ?
#
loop_
_entity_poly.entity_id
_entity_poly.type
_entity_poly.pdbx_seq_one_letter_code
_entity_poly.pdbx_strand_id
1 'polypeptide(L)'
;MKTVLCVKYGKELEALPKPPIKGELGEKVYQKLSAKGWRLWLMCQTIIINDQGLNLMEDGVIDHVMESLSIFLENNEIEQELLNKLVKQDVELPDDLLSIAKQRGLLSESEDNKEEPEDMFYEA
;
A
#
# COMPACT_ATOMS: atom_id res chain seq x y z
N MET A 1 -16.43 10.98 -13.57
CA MET A 1 -15.34 10.34 -12.79
C MET A 1 -14.50 9.53 -13.77
N LYS A 2 -13.17 9.61 -13.72
CA LYS A 2 -12.30 8.77 -14.55
C LYS A 2 -12.04 7.49 -13.78
N THR A 3 -12.39 6.34 -14.35
CA THR A 3 -12.04 5.03 -13.81
C THR A 3 -10.87 4.46 -14.59
N VAL A 4 -10.08 3.62 -13.93
CA VAL A 4 -8.97 2.88 -14.53
C VAL A 4 -9.02 1.44 -14.02
N LEU A 5 -8.73 0.50 -14.91
CA LEU A 5 -8.58 -0.90 -14.53
C LEU A 5 -7.28 -1.04 -13.74
N CYS A 6 -7.40 -1.15 -12.42
CA CYS A 6 -6.21 -1.25 -11.60
C CYS A 6 -5.65 -2.67 -11.70
N VAL A 7 -4.42 -2.79 -12.20
CA VAL A 7 -3.76 -4.10 -12.35
C VAL A 7 -3.74 -4.85 -11.01
N LYS A 8 -3.32 -4.17 -9.93
CA LYS A 8 -3.19 -4.74 -8.58
C LYS A 8 -4.46 -5.29 -7.97
N TYR A 9 -5.60 -4.66 -8.24
CA TYR A 9 -6.89 -5.06 -7.66
C TYR A 9 -7.73 -5.89 -8.63
N GLY A 10 -7.38 -5.91 -9.91
CA GLY A 10 -8.16 -6.55 -10.97
C GLY A 10 -9.57 -5.97 -11.14
N LYS A 11 -9.80 -4.73 -10.68
CA LYS A 11 -11.11 -4.05 -10.70
C LYS A 11 -10.97 -2.61 -11.18
N GLU A 12 -12.06 -2.07 -11.73
CA GLU A 12 -12.13 -0.65 -12.07
C GLU A 12 -12.25 0.20 -10.81
N LEU A 13 -11.30 1.11 -10.64
CA LEU A 13 -11.22 2.00 -9.48
C LEU A 13 -11.01 3.44 -9.96
N GLU A 14 -11.16 4.39 -9.04
CA GLU A 14 -10.95 5.81 -9.33
C GLU A 14 -9.52 6.04 -9.85
N ALA A 15 -9.40 6.61 -11.05
CA ALA A 15 -8.11 6.94 -11.65
C ALA A 15 -7.45 8.11 -10.92
N LEU A 16 -6.12 8.21 -11.02
CA LEU A 16 -5.42 9.38 -10.49
C LEU A 16 -5.89 10.64 -11.23
N PRO A 17 -5.97 11.80 -10.57
CA PRO A 17 -6.34 13.05 -11.24
C PRO A 17 -5.23 13.55 -12.18
N LYS A 18 -3.97 13.25 -11.86
CA LYS A 18 -2.77 13.64 -12.60
C LYS A 18 -1.67 12.59 -12.44
N PRO A 19 -0.75 12.43 -13.40
CA PRO A 19 0.42 11.59 -13.25
C PRO A 19 1.32 12.13 -12.11
N PRO A 20 1.69 11.30 -11.12
CA PRO A 20 2.45 11.75 -9.95
C PRO A 20 3.95 11.93 -10.27
N ILE A 21 4.45 11.19 -11.25
CA ILE A 21 5.84 11.23 -11.72
C ILE A 21 5.83 11.76 -13.16
N LYS A 22 6.84 12.55 -13.52
CA LYS A 22 7.03 13.00 -14.92
C LYS A 22 7.83 11.96 -15.70
N GLY A 23 7.43 11.70 -16.94
CA GLY A 23 8.09 10.74 -17.83
C GLY A 23 7.24 9.49 -18.10
N GLU A 24 7.80 8.55 -18.87
CA GLU A 24 7.09 7.36 -19.35
C GLU A 24 6.59 6.47 -18.21
N LEU A 25 7.35 6.37 -17.12
CA LEU A 25 7.00 5.59 -15.94
C LEU A 25 5.75 6.16 -15.25
N GLY A 26 5.66 7.49 -15.10
CA GLY A 26 4.48 8.16 -14.55
C GLY A 26 3.23 7.99 -15.41
N GLU A 27 3.39 7.90 -16.72
CA GLU A 27 2.29 7.62 -17.65
C GLU A 27 1.80 6.16 -17.52
N LYS A 28 2.73 5.21 -17.37
CA LYS A 28 2.40 3.80 -17.08
C LYS A 28 1.67 3.66 -15.74
N VAL A 29 2.10 4.37 -14.69
CA VAL A 29 1.39 4.42 -13.40
C VAL A 29 -0.02 4.95 -13.62
N TYR A 30 -0.17 6.08 -14.30
CA TYR A 30 -1.47 6.69 -14.51
C TYR A 30 -2.44 5.78 -15.29
N GLN A 31 -1.95 4.95 -16.22
CA GLN A 31 -2.77 4.02 -17.01
C GLN A 31 -3.05 2.67 -16.32
N LYS A 32 -2.17 2.21 -15.42
CA LYS A 32 -2.27 0.88 -14.78
C LYS A 32 -2.68 0.91 -13.31
N LEU A 33 -2.44 2.02 -12.61
CA LEU A 33 -2.74 2.19 -11.18
C LEU A 33 -3.91 3.15 -10.98
N SER A 34 -4.76 2.79 -10.03
CA SER A 34 -5.81 3.67 -9.51
C SER A 34 -5.29 4.54 -8.36
N ALA A 35 -6.07 5.54 -7.95
CA ALA A 35 -5.79 6.37 -6.80
C ALA A 35 -5.55 5.52 -5.52
N LYS A 36 -6.29 4.42 -5.35
CA LYS A 36 -6.06 3.45 -4.27
C LYS A 36 -4.75 2.68 -4.43
N GLY A 37 -4.44 2.19 -5.63
CA GLY A 37 -3.17 1.52 -5.91
C GLY A 37 -1.96 2.41 -5.70
N TRP A 38 -2.08 3.70 -6.01
CA TRP A 38 -1.01 4.67 -5.74
C TRP A 38 -0.77 4.88 -4.25
N ARG A 39 -1.83 4.97 -3.44
CA ARG A 39 -1.68 5.04 -1.97
C ARG A 39 -0.94 3.82 -1.41
N LEU A 40 -1.31 2.63 -1.89
CA LEU A 40 -0.63 1.40 -1.53
C LEU A 40 0.87 1.45 -1.88
N TRP A 41 1.21 1.92 -3.09
CA TRP A 41 2.61 2.10 -3.48
C TRP A 41 3.36 3.04 -2.52
N LEU A 42 2.78 4.16 -2.10
CA LEU A 42 3.42 5.08 -1.15
C LEU A 42 3.73 4.42 0.20
N MET A 43 2.84 3.53 0.66
CA MET A 43 3.08 2.77 1.88
C MET A 43 4.20 1.74 1.68
N CYS A 44 4.18 0.98 0.57
CA CYS A 44 5.26 0.07 0.20
C CYS A 44 6.60 0.81 0.10
N GLN A 45 6.63 1.95 -0.56
CA GLN A 45 7.81 2.81 -0.70
C GLN A 45 8.37 3.19 0.67
N THR A 46 7.51 3.60 1.61
CA THR A 46 7.94 3.96 2.97
C THR A 46 8.58 2.77 3.69
N ILE A 47 7.98 1.58 3.56
CA ILE A 47 8.53 0.35 4.13
C ILE A 47 9.88 0.00 3.50
N ILE A 48 9.99 0.06 2.16
CA ILE A 48 11.24 -0.22 1.44
C ILE A 48 12.34 0.75 1.90
N ILE A 49 12.03 2.04 1.99
CA ILE A 49 12.99 3.06 2.45
C ILE A 49 13.45 2.77 3.88
N ASN A 50 12.52 2.48 4.78
CA ASN A 50 12.87 2.20 6.18
C ASN A 50 13.63 0.88 6.35
N ASP A 51 13.22 -0.17 5.64
CA ASP A 51 13.80 -1.51 5.75
C ASP A 51 15.20 -1.59 5.16
N GLN A 52 15.40 -0.96 4.01
CA GLN A 52 16.71 -0.85 3.38
C GLN A 52 17.56 0.29 3.94
N GLY A 53 17.04 1.09 4.87
CA GLY A 53 17.73 2.24 5.46
C GLY A 53 18.13 3.29 4.42
N LEU A 54 17.33 3.46 3.37
CA LEU A 54 17.63 4.36 2.26
C LEU A 54 17.47 5.82 2.67
N ASN A 55 18.40 6.66 2.22
CA ASN A 55 18.31 8.10 2.41
C ASN A 55 17.93 8.78 1.10
N LEU A 56 16.77 9.42 1.04
CA LEU A 56 16.30 10.13 -0.17
C LEU A 56 17.20 11.30 -0.59
N MET A 57 18.14 11.70 0.26
CA MET A 57 19.14 12.73 -0.03
C MET A 57 20.40 12.17 -0.72
N GLU A 58 20.57 10.85 -0.77
CA GLU A 58 21.70 10.20 -1.41
C GLU A 58 21.45 10.00 -2.91
N ASP A 59 22.51 10.18 -3.70
CA ASP A 59 22.45 10.06 -5.15
C ASP A 59 22.21 8.60 -5.56
N GLY A 60 21.25 8.36 -6.46
CA GLY A 60 20.86 7.01 -6.90
C GLY A 60 19.75 6.34 -6.08
N VAL A 61 19.44 6.80 -4.86
CA VAL A 61 18.32 6.24 -4.07
C VAL A 61 16.97 6.49 -4.75
N ILE A 62 16.81 7.67 -5.35
CA ILE A 62 15.59 8.02 -6.09
C ILE A 62 15.42 7.06 -7.27
N ASP A 63 16.50 6.76 -8.00
CA ASP A 63 16.50 5.80 -9.10
C ASP A 63 16.14 4.39 -8.62
N HIS A 64 16.71 3.95 -7.50
CA HIS A 64 16.40 2.66 -6.88
C HIS A 64 14.92 2.53 -6.48
N VAL A 65 14.34 3.60 -5.94
CA VAL A 65 12.90 3.64 -5.61
C VAL A 65 12.04 3.63 -6.88
N MET A 66 12.49 4.27 -7.97
CA MET A 66 11.79 4.22 -9.25
C MET A 66 11.87 2.83 -9.90
N GLU A 67 12.99 2.13 -9.77
CA GLU A 67 13.13 0.74 -10.22
C GLU A 67 12.17 -0.19 -9.45
N SER A 68 12.11 -0.02 -8.12
CA SER A 68 11.15 -0.72 -7.25
C SER A 68 9.70 -0.45 -7.67
N LEU A 69 9.37 0.76 -8.14
CA LEU A 69 8.05 1.08 -8.68
C LEU A 69 7.77 0.36 -10.01
N SER A 70 8.77 0.23 -10.89
CA SER A 70 8.62 -0.53 -12.13
C SER A 70 8.33 -2.00 -11.83
N ILE A 71 9.07 -2.61 -10.91
CA ILE A 71 8.83 -3.98 -10.45
C ILE A 71 7.44 -4.11 -9.84
N PHE A 72 7.02 -3.11 -9.04
CA PHE A 72 5.67 -3.07 -8.49
C PHE A 72 4.60 -2.98 -9.57
N LEU A 73 4.85 -2.32 -10.70
CA LEU A 73 3.91 -2.25 -11.83
C LEU A 73 3.85 -3.54 -12.66
N GLU A 74 4.96 -4.26 -12.78
CA GLU A 74 5.05 -5.50 -13.56
C GLU A 74 4.48 -6.70 -12.81
N ASN A 75 4.78 -6.79 -11.50
CA ASN A 75 4.23 -7.85 -10.67
C ASN A 75 2.78 -7.53 -10.31
N ASN A 76 1.84 -8.40 -10.65
CA ASN A 76 0.44 -8.20 -10.27
C ASN A 76 0.21 -8.43 -8.77
N GLU A 77 1.15 -9.07 -8.10
CA GLU A 77 1.07 -9.41 -6.69
C GLU A 77 1.90 -8.44 -5.84
N ILE A 78 1.46 -8.22 -4.61
CA ILE A 78 2.27 -7.55 -3.58
C ILE A 78 3.03 -8.67 -2.88
N GLU A 79 4.33 -8.52 -2.67
CA GLU A 79 5.08 -9.49 -1.88
C GLU A 79 4.44 -9.66 -0.50
N GLN A 80 4.28 -10.91 -0.06
CA GLN A 80 3.60 -11.22 1.19
C GLN A 80 4.27 -10.56 2.39
N GLU A 81 5.59 -10.43 2.37
CA GLU A 81 6.32 -9.76 3.43
C GLU A 81 5.98 -8.27 3.49
N LEU A 82 5.92 -7.58 2.34
CA LEU A 82 5.49 -6.18 2.28
C LEU A 82 4.04 -6.03 2.74
N LEU A 83 3.15 -6.95 2.35
CA LEU A 83 1.77 -6.95 2.82
C LEU A 83 1.68 -7.15 4.34
N ASN A 84 2.47 -8.06 4.90
CA ASN A 84 2.52 -8.29 6.35
C ASN A 84 3.04 -7.06 7.10
N LYS A 85 4.06 -6.37 6.57
CA LYS A 85 4.58 -5.12 7.15
C LYS A 85 3.54 -4.00 7.05
N LEU A 86 2.79 -3.91 5.94
CA LEU A 86 1.67 -2.97 5.78
C LEU A 86 0.56 -3.19 6.80
N VAL A 87 0.17 -4.45 7.04
CA VAL A 87 -0.88 -4.81 8.01
C VAL A 87 -0.45 -4.50 9.44
N LYS A 88 0.83 -4.70 9.77
CA LYS A 88 1.37 -4.46 11.12
C LYS A 88 1.55 -2.99 11.45
N GLN A 89 1.63 -2.13 10.44
CA GLN A 89 1.64 -0.69 10.64
C GLN A 89 0.16 -0.28 10.71
N ASP A 90 -0.32 0.24 11.84
CA ASP A 90 -1.66 0.82 12.04
C ASP A 90 -1.89 2.02 11.10
N VAL A 91 -1.94 1.74 9.80
CA VAL A 91 -2.20 2.67 8.72
C VAL A 91 -3.49 2.14 8.14
N GLU A 92 -4.58 2.89 8.32
CA GLU A 92 -5.92 2.53 7.84
C GLU A 92 -5.83 1.96 6.41
N LEU A 93 -5.85 0.63 6.34
CA LEU A 93 -5.67 -0.07 5.10
C LEU A 93 -7.02 0.03 4.38
N PRO A 94 -7.06 0.48 3.11
CA PRO A 94 -8.31 0.51 2.35
C PRO A 94 -9.00 -0.86 2.45
N ASP A 95 -10.29 -0.90 2.78
CA ASP A 95 -11.07 -2.14 3.04
C ASP A 95 -10.88 -3.24 1.98
N ASP A 96 -10.64 -2.84 0.73
CA ASP A 96 -10.37 -3.75 -0.39
C ASP A 96 -9.07 -4.55 -0.22
N LEU A 97 -8.03 -3.98 0.39
CA LEU A 97 -6.76 -4.67 0.65
C LEU A 97 -6.87 -5.64 1.83
N LEU A 98 -7.65 -5.28 2.86
CA LEU A 98 -7.99 -6.20 3.94
C LEU A 98 -8.74 -7.41 3.37
N SER A 99 -9.64 -7.16 2.40
CA SER A 99 -10.38 -8.21 1.70
C SER A 99 -9.47 -9.09 0.83
N ILE A 100 -8.49 -8.52 0.12
CA ILE A 100 -7.51 -9.28 -0.68
C ILE A 100 -6.60 -10.12 0.23
N ALA A 101 -6.14 -9.56 1.35
CA ALA A 101 -5.31 -10.28 2.31
C ALA A 101 -6.10 -11.45 2.95
N LYS A 102 -7.38 -11.25 3.30
CA LYS A 102 -8.28 -12.32 3.75
C LYS A 102 -8.51 -13.38 2.66
N GLN A 103 -8.79 -12.97 1.42
CA GLN A 103 -9.05 -13.88 0.30
C GLN A 103 -7.81 -14.73 -0.05
N ARG A 104 -6.61 -14.21 0.17
CA ARG A 104 -5.34 -14.93 -0.02
C ARG A 104 -4.93 -15.76 1.19
N GLY A 105 -5.75 -15.81 2.25
CA GLY A 105 -5.46 -16.57 3.47
C GLY A 105 -4.32 -16.00 4.31
N LEU A 106 -4.01 -14.71 4.14
CA LEU A 106 -2.87 -14.03 4.79
C LEU A 106 -3.25 -13.36 6.12
N LEU A 107 -4.55 -13.29 6.42
CA LEU A 107 -5.09 -12.88 7.71
C LEU A 107 -5.87 -14.05 8.27
N SER A 108 -5.42 -14.61 9.39
CA SER A 108 -6.31 -15.38 10.25
C SER A 108 -7.34 -14.41 10.84
N GLU A 109 -8.61 -14.82 10.92
CA GLU A 109 -9.63 -14.14 11.71
C GLU A 109 -9.19 -14.12 13.18
N SER A 110 -8.37 -13.15 13.57
CA SER A 110 -8.31 -12.73 14.96
C SER A 110 -9.44 -11.73 15.11
N GLU A 111 -10.55 -12.26 15.62
CA GLU A 111 -11.75 -11.58 16.04
C GLU A 111 -11.43 -10.20 16.65
N ASP A 112 -12.09 -9.18 16.12
CA ASP A 112 -12.50 -8.02 16.89
C ASP A 112 -13.16 -8.51 18.19
N ASN A 113 -12.41 -8.64 19.28
CA ASN A 113 -12.96 -8.51 20.61
C ASN A 113 -12.58 -7.13 21.13
N LYS A 114 -13.39 -6.15 20.70
CA LYS A 114 -13.70 -4.99 21.52
C LYS A 114 -14.42 -5.51 22.77
N GLU A 115 -13.72 -5.49 23.89
CA GLU A 115 -14.35 -5.46 25.20
C GLU A 115 -13.51 -4.53 26.10
N GLU A 116 -13.77 -3.23 26.01
CA GLU A 116 -13.91 -2.45 27.25
C GLU A 116 -15.23 -2.91 27.89
N PRO A 117 -15.42 -2.99 29.22
CA PRO A 117 -14.74 -2.20 30.27
C PRO A 117 -14.43 -2.99 31.57
N GLU A 118 -13.71 -2.39 32.53
CA GLU A 118 -14.10 -2.39 33.95
C GLU A 118 -13.20 -1.44 34.77
N ASP A 119 -13.81 -0.32 35.16
CA ASP A 119 -13.63 0.43 36.40
C ASP A 119 -12.25 0.45 37.08
N MET A 120 -11.46 1.49 36.74
CA MET A 120 -10.47 2.05 37.67
C MET A 120 -11.05 3.31 38.32
N PHE A 121 -12.02 3.13 39.21
CA PHE A 121 -12.41 4.17 40.15
C PHE A 121 -11.37 4.22 41.28
N TYR A 122 -10.49 5.22 41.22
CA TYR A 122 -9.74 5.68 42.39
C TYR A 122 -10.69 6.54 43.24
N GLU A 123 -11.13 6.04 44.39
CA GLU A 123 -11.50 6.93 45.50
C GLU A 123 -10.95 6.39 46.83
N ALA A 124 -10.11 7.26 47.42
CA ALA A 124 -9.78 7.52 48.83
C ALA A 124 -9.34 6.37 49.77
#